data_AF-A0A7L4J820-F1
#
_entry.id   AF-A0A7L4J820-F1
#
_cell.length_a   1.000
_cell.length_b   1.000
_cell.length_c   1.000
_cell.angle_alpha   90.00
_cell.angle_beta   90.00
_cell.angle_gamma   90.00
#
_symmetry.space_group_name_H-M   'P 1'
#
loop_
_entity.id
_entity.type
_entity.pdbx_description
1 polymer ?
#
loop_
_entity_poly.entity_id
_entity_poly.type
_entity_poly.pdbx_seq_one_letter_code
_entity_poly.pdbx_strand_id
1 'polypeptide(L)'
;PPDLCTVPPKILVPAANETLDLVLGSQVELNCTVRWTGTERCQAIPAWSKDGQWLGNGSSQDTVWSGQNSSEQLLASVLQLNLTHDADFGVFACWISNATATFTLQRADEAGHVPAVLAALLVLVLLVLLAVLYIRCHLNVLLWYRDRYGELEINDGKLYDAYVSHATAPDDRKFVHFIMKPQLEKRHGYKLFLDEQNILPNAEPSADLIMNVSRCRRLIVVLSVAYLEQDWCNGSFREGLWRLLELSRKPIFIVFESQYREITHPAITLLKQHRSAVTLLVWRASSMTPSSDFWKELCLALPRKVSFLGSVGDPQTQLQEDKDPMLILHSSYLDSAGDLDPDGDLGTGPC
;
A
#
# COMPACT_ATOMS: atom_id res chain seq x y z
N PRO A 1 -62.05 -50.47 25.30
CA PRO A 1 -61.85 -49.14 25.93
C PRO A 1 -60.71 -49.22 26.95
N PRO A 2 -59.50 -48.68 26.67
CA PRO A 2 -58.48 -48.64 27.70
C PRO A 2 -58.85 -47.52 28.68
N ASP A 3 -58.80 -47.85 29.96
CA ASP A 3 -59.18 -46.98 31.07
C ASP A 3 -58.41 -45.66 31.02
N LEU A 4 -59.12 -44.58 30.75
CA LEU A 4 -58.62 -43.21 30.83
C LEU A 4 -58.46 -42.87 32.30
N CYS A 5 -57.21 -42.86 32.78
CA CYS A 5 -56.90 -42.32 34.10
C CYS A 5 -57.41 -40.87 34.18
N THR A 6 -58.28 -40.60 35.16
CA THR A 6 -59.04 -39.35 35.29
C THR A 6 -58.17 -38.15 35.67
N VAL A 7 -56.96 -38.39 36.19
CA VAL A 7 -55.98 -37.37 36.56
C VAL A 7 -54.76 -37.48 35.65
N PRO A 8 -54.43 -36.43 34.86
CA PRO A 8 -53.25 -36.45 34.00
C PRO A 8 -51.96 -36.40 34.86
N PRO A 9 -50.95 -37.23 34.54
CA PRO A 9 -49.66 -37.17 35.22
C PRO A 9 -48.93 -35.86 34.93
N LYS A 10 -48.19 -35.34 35.92
CA LYS A 10 -47.35 -34.15 35.74
C LYS A 10 -45.93 -34.57 35.36
N ILE A 11 -45.47 -34.16 34.18
CA ILE A 11 -44.08 -34.35 33.75
C ILE A 11 -43.17 -33.44 34.58
N LEU A 12 -42.12 -34.01 35.15
CA LEU A 12 -41.10 -33.29 35.92
C LEU A 12 -39.85 -33.06 35.08
N VAL A 13 -39.46 -34.08 34.30
CA VAL A 13 -38.30 -34.02 33.41
C VAL A 13 -38.72 -34.57 32.04
N PRO A 14 -38.52 -33.81 30.96
CA PRO A 14 -38.05 -32.44 30.92
C PRO A 14 -39.17 -31.46 31.34
N ALA A 15 -38.82 -30.36 31.99
CA ALA A 15 -39.81 -29.37 32.46
C ALA A 15 -40.44 -28.55 31.32
N ALA A 16 -39.77 -28.51 30.16
CA ALA A 16 -40.21 -27.90 28.91
C ALA A 16 -39.54 -28.66 27.73
N ASN A 17 -39.89 -28.30 26.49
CA ASN A 17 -39.25 -28.89 25.31
C ASN A 17 -37.75 -28.61 25.34
N GLU A 18 -36.94 -29.67 25.24
CA GLU A 18 -35.49 -29.58 25.39
C GLU A 18 -34.78 -29.79 24.05
N THR A 19 -33.83 -28.90 23.73
CA THR A 19 -33.01 -28.96 22.53
C THR A 19 -31.57 -29.32 22.90
N LEU A 20 -31.05 -30.41 22.35
CA LEU A 20 -29.69 -30.90 22.64
C LEU A 20 -28.86 -30.90 21.35
N ASP A 21 -27.75 -30.15 21.38
CA ASP A 21 -26.76 -30.11 20.30
C ASP A 21 -25.68 -31.16 20.58
N LEU A 22 -25.63 -32.19 19.74
CA LEU A 22 -24.79 -33.38 19.96
C LEU A 22 -23.91 -33.67 18.74
N VAL A 23 -22.72 -34.22 19.02
CA VAL A 23 -21.76 -34.63 17.98
C VAL A 23 -22.10 -36.04 17.49
N LEU A 24 -21.91 -36.30 16.19
CA LEU A 24 -22.06 -37.64 15.62
C LEU A 24 -21.10 -38.63 16.30
N GLY A 25 -21.60 -39.79 16.71
CA GLY A 25 -20.88 -40.85 17.41
C GLY A 25 -21.01 -40.81 18.93
N SER A 26 -21.76 -39.84 19.48
CA SER A 26 -22.04 -39.75 20.92
C SER A 26 -23.17 -40.69 21.36
N GLN A 27 -23.17 -41.05 22.64
CA GLN A 27 -24.27 -41.78 23.30
C GLN A 27 -25.02 -40.78 24.18
N VAL A 28 -26.35 -40.76 24.08
CA VAL A 28 -27.22 -39.87 24.87
C VAL A 28 -28.33 -40.65 25.54
N GLU A 29 -28.68 -40.24 26.76
CA GLU A 29 -29.78 -40.81 27.53
C GLU A 29 -30.88 -39.75 27.71
N LEU A 30 -32.05 -40.01 27.14
CA LEU A 30 -33.21 -39.14 27.28
C LEU A 30 -34.06 -39.60 28.46
N ASN A 31 -34.16 -38.77 29.50
CA ASN A 31 -34.88 -39.12 30.72
C ASN A 31 -36.24 -38.42 30.80
N CYS A 32 -37.30 -39.21 30.83
CA CYS A 32 -38.68 -38.77 31.00
C CYS A 32 -39.19 -39.21 32.38
N THR A 33 -39.33 -38.26 33.31
CA THR A 33 -39.87 -38.55 34.65
C THR A 33 -41.22 -37.89 34.86
N VAL A 34 -42.16 -38.67 35.37
CA VAL A 34 -43.52 -38.22 35.67
C VAL A 34 -43.88 -38.49 37.12
N ARG A 35 -44.70 -37.60 37.66
CA ARG A 35 -45.29 -37.72 38.98
C ARG A 35 -46.77 -38.05 38.87
N TRP A 36 -47.17 -39.08 39.61
CA TRP A 36 -48.54 -39.48 39.79
C TRP A 36 -49.02 -39.16 41.21
N THR A 37 -50.17 -38.49 41.32
CA THR A 37 -50.83 -38.20 42.61
C THR A 37 -52.26 -38.75 42.56
N GLY A 38 -52.50 -39.91 43.17
CA GLY A 38 -53.82 -40.55 43.16
C GLY A 38 -53.83 -41.90 43.87
N THR A 39 -54.99 -42.26 44.44
CA THR A 39 -55.23 -43.51 45.17
C THR A 39 -55.53 -44.72 44.28
N GLU A 40 -55.74 -44.50 42.98
CA GLU A 40 -55.98 -45.56 42.00
C GLU A 40 -54.67 -46.02 41.36
N ARG A 41 -54.44 -47.34 41.34
CA ARG A 41 -53.28 -47.97 40.71
C ARG A 41 -53.42 -47.97 39.18
N CYS A 42 -53.26 -46.80 38.56
CA CYS A 42 -53.13 -46.69 37.11
C CYS A 42 -51.68 -47.02 36.70
N GLN A 43 -51.45 -48.20 36.11
CA GLN A 43 -50.17 -48.55 35.51
C GLN A 43 -50.14 -48.10 34.05
N ALA A 44 -49.89 -46.82 33.80
CA ALA A 44 -49.66 -46.33 32.44
C ALA A 44 -48.26 -46.78 31.96
N ILE A 45 -48.20 -47.36 30.76
CA ILE A 45 -46.95 -47.78 30.12
C ILE A 45 -46.39 -46.58 29.35
N PRO A 46 -45.15 -46.13 29.62
CA PRO A 46 -44.53 -45.06 28.86
C PRO A 46 -44.22 -45.57 27.44
N ALA A 47 -44.48 -44.72 26.45
CA ALA A 47 -44.20 -45.02 25.05
C ALA A 47 -43.34 -43.91 24.43
N TRP A 48 -42.38 -44.29 23.60
CA TRP A 48 -41.50 -43.36 22.92
C TRP A 48 -41.80 -43.32 21.42
N SER A 49 -41.71 -42.13 20.84
CA SER A 49 -41.79 -41.93 19.40
C SER A 49 -40.64 -41.08 18.90
N LYS A 50 -40.20 -41.34 17.66
CA LYS A 50 -39.24 -40.51 16.93
C LYS A 50 -39.90 -39.97 15.67
N ASP A 51 -39.90 -38.66 15.48
CA ASP A 51 -40.49 -37.97 14.33
C ASP A 51 -41.93 -38.42 14.02
N GLY A 52 -42.70 -38.72 15.08
CA GLY A 52 -44.08 -39.21 14.99
C GLY A 52 -44.24 -40.72 14.77
N GLN A 53 -43.16 -41.49 14.66
CA GLN A 53 -43.18 -42.96 14.55
C GLN A 53 -42.86 -43.62 15.90
N TRP A 54 -43.67 -44.60 16.31
CA TRP A 54 -43.48 -45.31 17.58
C TRP A 54 -42.22 -46.20 17.55
N LEU A 55 -41.40 -46.11 18.60
CA LEU A 55 -40.25 -46.99 18.79
C LEU A 55 -40.74 -48.37 19.24
N GLY A 56 -40.33 -49.43 18.53
CA GLY A 56 -40.73 -50.81 18.86
C GLY A 56 -40.00 -51.39 20.08
N ASN A 57 -40.45 -52.55 20.57
CA ASN A 57 -39.91 -53.26 21.75
C ASN A 57 -38.40 -53.62 21.72
N GLY A 58 -37.68 -53.33 20.63
CA GLY A 58 -36.24 -53.58 20.48
C GLY A 58 -35.34 -52.39 20.86
N SER A 59 -35.91 -51.24 21.23
CA SER A 59 -35.13 -50.09 21.73
C SER A 59 -34.73 -50.28 23.19
N SER A 60 -33.53 -49.84 23.56
CA SER A 60 -32.98 -49.79 24.92
C SER A 60 -33.73 -48.75 25.78
N GLN A 61 -34.93 -49.14 26.23
CA GLN A 61 -35.79 -48.38 27.12
C GLN A 61 -35.73 -49.02 28.51
N ASP A 62 -35.27 -48.26 29.49
CA ASP A 62 -35.30 -48.67 30.89
C ASP A 62 -36.41 -47.91 31.63
N THR A 63 -37.35 -48.64 32.22
CA THR A 63 -38.46 -48.06 32.99
C THR A 63 -38.34 -48.44 34.46
N VAL A 64 -38.21 -47.44 35.33
CA VAL A 64 -38.08 -47.63 36.78
C VAL A 64 -39.23 -46.94 37.49
N TRP A 65 -39.96 -47.71 38.31
CA TRP A 65 -40.96 -47.18 39.23
C TRP A 65 -40.32 -46.93 40.59
N SER A 66 -40.44 -45.71 41.11
CA SER A 66 -39.98 -45.35 42.44
C SER A 66 -41.15 -44.82 43.26
N GLY A 67 -41.49 -45.53 44.34
CA GLY A 67 -42.51 -45.10 45.30
C GLY A 67 -41.85 -44.33 46.44
N GLN A 68 -42.14 -43.04 46.57
CA GLN A 68 -41.55 -42.23 47.64
C GLN A 68 -42.46 -42.13 48.87
N ASN A 69 -43.79 -42.32 48.72
CA ASN A 69 -44.81 -42.38 49.78
C ASN A 69 -46.06 -43.17 49.32
N SER A 70 -46.97 -43.55 50.23
CA SER A 70 -48.19 -44.32 49.90
C SER A 70 -49.19 -43.62 48.96
N SER A 71 -49.04 -42.31 48.74
CA SER A 71 -49.89 -41.47 47.90
C SER A 71 -49.20 -40.92 46.64
N GLU A 72 -47.87 -41.08 46.50
CA GLU A 72 -47.09 -40.51 45.40
C GLU A 72 -46.16 -41.55 44.76
N GLN A 73 -46.36 -41.76 43.46
CA GLN A 73 -45.53 -42.66 42.65
C GLN A 73 -44.81 -41.86 41.56
N LEU A 74 -43.52 -42.14 41.39
CA LEU A 74 -42.70 -41.60 40.31
C LEU A 74 -42.42 -42.71 39.31
N LEU A 75 -42.62 -42.41 38.03
CA LEU A 75 -42.20 -43.26 36.93
C LEU A 75 -41.10 -42.51 36.17
N ALA A 76 -39.94 -43.15 36.04
CA ALA A 76 -38.85 -42.69 35.21
C ALA A 76 -38.68 -43.65 34.04
N SER A 77 -38.70 -43.11 32.81
CA SER A 77 -38.39 -43.85 31.59
C SER A 77 -37.17 -43.22 30.94
N VAL A 78 -36.13 -44.01 30.72
CA VAL A 78 -34.87 -43.58 30.11
C VAL A 78 -34.72 -44.27 28.77
N LEU A 79 -34.51 -43.48 27.71
CA LEU A 79 -34.23 -43.96 26.36
C LEU A 79 -32.75 -43.74 26.04
N GLN A 80 -32.00 -44.83 25.86
CA GLN A 80 -30.60 -44.78 25.46
C GLN A 80 -30.48 -44.78 23.93
N LEU A 81 -29.76 -43.80 23.37
CA LEU A 81 -29.57 -43.63 21.93
C LEU A 81 -28.08 -43.55 21.59
N ASN A 82 -27.68 -44.29 20.55
CA ASN A 82 -26.36 -44.18 19.95
C ASN A 82 -26.48 -43.39 18.64
N LEU A 83 -25.90 -42.19 18.58
CA LEU A 83 -26.04 -41.28 17.44
C LEU A 83 -24.99 -41.58 16.37
N THR A 84 -25.12 -42.72 15.70
CA THR A 84 -24.12 -43.20 14.71
C THR A 84 -24.32 -42.65 13.31
N HIS A 85 -25.57 -42.36 12.95
CA HIS A 85 -25.97 -41.91 11.62
C HIS A 85 -26.71 -40.58 11.70
N ASP A 86 -26.71 -39.82 10.61
CA ASP A 86 -27.44 -38.54 10.52
C ASP A 86 -28.94 -38.74 10.70
N ALA A 87 -29.43 -39.91 10.31
CA ALA A 87 -30.81 -40.31 10.53
C ALA A 87 -31.16 -40.46 12.01
N ASP A 88 -30.19 -40.54 12.94
CA ASP A 88 -30.43 -40.72 14.38
C ASP A 88 -30.85 -39.43 15.09
N PHE A 89 -30.51 -38.27 14.50
CA PHE A 89 -30.98 -36.94 14.94
C PHE A 89 -32.44 -36.72 14.52
N GLY A 90 -33.20 -35.98 15.34
CA GLY A 90 -34.64 -35.79 15.13
C GLY A 90 -35.39 -35.42 16.40
N VAL A 91 -36.71 -35.47 16.33
CA VAL A 91 -37.60 -35.13 17.45
C VAL A 91 -38.06 -36.40 18.15
N PHE A 92 -37.60 -36.59 19.37
CA PHE A 92 -38.05 -37.68 20.24
C PHE A 92 -39.14 -37.17 21.17
N ALA A 93 -40.21 -37.95 21.32
CA ALA A 93 -41.29 -37.62 22.23
C ALA A 93 -41.60 -38.81 23.15
N CYS A 94 -41.70 -38.50 24.44
CA CYS A 94 -42.16 -39.39 25.49
C CYS A 94 -43.66 -39.17 25.69
N TRP A 95 -44.43 -40.24 25.57
CA TRP A 95 -45.88 -40.26 25.71
C TRP A 95 -46.25 -41.06 26.95
N ILE A 96 -46.94 -40.42 27.89
CA ILE A 96 -47.42 -41.07 29.12
C ILE A 96 -48.86 -40.65 29.35
N SER A 97 -49.80 -41.55 29.04
CA SER A 97 -51.23 -41.28 29.09
C SER A 97 -51.58 -40.01 28.28
N ASN A 98 -52.04 -38.93 28.93
CA ASN A 98 -52.39 -37.66 28.31
C ASN A 98 -51.28 -36.59 28.32
N ALA A 99 -50.07 -36.93 28.80
CA ALA A 99 -48.96 -35.99 28.88
C ALA A 99 -47.85 -36.36 27.88
N THR A 100 -47.24 -35.34 27.28
CA THR A 100 -46.16 -35.48 26.31
C THR A 100 -44.98 -34.58 26.63
N ALA A 101 -43.77 -35.10 26.44
CA ALA A 101 -42.53 -34.34 26.52
C ALA A 101 -41.69 -34.58 25.28
N THR A 102 -41.08 -33.53 24.74
CA THR A 102 -40.29 -33.61 23.51
C THR A 102 -38.83 -33.20 23.72
N PHE A 103 -37.93 -33.96 23.11
CA PHE A 103 -36.50 -33.71 23.02
C PHE A 103 -36.14 -33.57 21.54
N THR A 104 -35.52 -32.46 21.15
CA THR A 104 -35.04 -32.28 19.78
C THR A 104 -33.53 -32.44 19.76
N LEU A 105 -33.04 -33.47 19.08
CA LEU A 105 -31.62 -33.71 18.89
C LEU A 105 -31.16 -33.04 17.61
N GLN A 106 -30.24 -32.09 17.72
CA GLN A 106 -29.62 -31.41 16.59
C GLN A 106 -28.15 -31.79 16.49
N ARG A 107 -27.63 -31.80 15.26
CA ARG A 107 -26.21 -32.04 15.02
C ARG A 107 -25.44 -30.77 15.32
N ALA A 108 -24.46 -30.87 16.22
CA ALA A 108 -23.47 -29.83 16.37
C ALA A 108 -22.51 -29.88 15.16
N ASP A 109 -22.55 -28.85 14.31
CA ASP A 109 -21.59 -28.70 13.22
C ASP A 109 -20.22 -28.39 13.82
N GLU A 110 -19.23 -29.26 13.56
CA GLU A 110 -17.84 -28.97 13.87
C GLU A 110 -17.45 -27.69 13.11
N ALA A 111 -16.97 -26.67 13.84
CA ALA A 111 -16.49 -25.43 13.24
C ALA A 111 -15.42 -25.74 12.20
N GLY A 112 -15.81 -25.73 10.93
CA GLY A 112 -14.91 -26.06 9.82
C GLY A 112 -13.72 -25.12 9.84
N HIS A 113 -12.51 -25.66 9.79
CA HIS A 113 -11.29 -24.85 9.71
C HIS A 113 -11.15 -24.17 8.33
N VAL A 114 -11.96 -24.59 7.34
CA VAL A 114 -11.97 -24.10 5.96
C VAL A 114 -12.19 -22.57 5.86
N PRO A 115 -13.25 -21.97 6.45
CA PRO A 115 -13.44 -20.51 6.45
C PRO A 115 -12.27 -19.75 7.09
N ALA A 116 -11.70 -20.27 8.18
CA ALA A 116 -10.55 -19.66 8.83
C ALA A 116 -9.30 -19.68 7.92
N VAL A 117 -9.06 -20.79 7.23
CA VAL A 117 -7.96 -20.92 6.26
C VAL A 117 -8.16 -19.98 5.07
N LEU A 118 -9.37 -19.87 4.53
CA LEU A 118 -9.68 -18.96 3.43
C LEU A 118 -9.49 -17.49 3.82
N ALA A 119 -9.94 -17.10 5.02
CA ALA A 119 -9.72 -15.76 5.54
C ALA A 119 -8.22 -15.44 5.71
N ALA A 120 -7.45 -16.39 6.24
CA ALA A 120 -6.00 -16.25 6.39
C ALA A 120 -5.29 -16.09 5.04
N LEU A 121 -5.69 -16.86 4.02
CA LEU A 121 -5.14 -16.75 2.66
C LEU A 121 -5.46 -15.38 2.03
N LEU A 122 -6.68 -14.86 2.20
CA LEU A 122 -7.05 -13.55 1.70
C LEU A 122 -6.18 -12.44 2.32
N VAL A 123 -6.01 -12.48 3.65
CA VAL A 123 -5.14 -11.54 4.36
C VAL A 123 -3.70 -11.62 3.86
N LEU A 124 -3.17 -12.83 3.64
CA LEU A 124 -1.83 -13.01 3.09
C LEU A 124 -1.69 -12.39 1.70
N VAL A 125 -2.66 -12.62 0.81
CA VAL A 125 -2.66 -12.03 -0.54
C VAL A 125 -2.69 -10.50 -0.47
N LEU A 126 -3.52 -9.92 0.40
CA LEU A 126 -3.60 -8.48 0.60
C LEU A 126 -2.25 -7.90 1.08
N LEU A 127 -1.59 -8.56 2.04
CA LEU A 127 -0.28 -8.13 2.54
C LEU A 127 0.79 -8.17 1.44
N VAL A 128 0.80 -9.20 0.60
CA VAL A 128 1.71 -9.29 -0.55
C VAL A 128 1.46 -8.16 -1.55
N LEU A 129 0.19 -7.88 -1.88
CA LEU A 129 -0.17 -6.79 -2.79
C LEU A 129 0.28 -5.42 -2.23
N LEU A 130 0.04 -5.17 -0.94
CA LEU A 130 0.49 -3.95 -0.28
C LEU A 130 2.02 -3.84 -0.26
N ALA A 131 2.74 -4.93 -0.01
CA ALA A 131 4.20 -4.96 -0.05
C ALA A 131 4.73 -4.66 -1.46
N VAL A 132 4.13 -5.25 -2.50
CA VAL A 132 4.51 -4.98 -3.90
C VAL A 132 4.22 -3.54 -4.28
N LEU A 133 3.03 -3.03 -3.92
CA LEU A 133 2.66 -1.63 -4.14
C LEU A 133 3.63 -0.70 -3.42
N TYR A 134 3.96 -0.98 -2.17
CA TYR A 134 4.94 -0.23 -1.40
C TYR A 134 6.31 -0.23 -2.11
N ILE A 135 6.86 -1.40 -2.45
CA ILE A 135 8.17 -1.49 -3.10
C ILE A 135 8.20 -0.73 -4.43
N ARG A 136 7.11 -0.76 -5.22
CA ARG A 136 7.05 -0.10 -6.53
C ARG A 136 6.73 1.40 -6.47
N CYS A 137 5.90 1.80 -5.51
CA CYS A 137 5.33 3.14 -5.46
C CYS A 137 5.92 4.00 -4.34
N HIS A 138 6.71 3.46 -3.41
CA HIS A 138 7.22 4.21 -2.25
C HIS A 138 7.90 5.53 -2.66
N LEU A 139 8.77 5.51 -3.68
CA LEU A 139 9.43 6.73 -4.17
C LEU A 139 8.44 7.72 -4.79
N ASN A 140 7.42 7.24 -5.51
CA ASN A 140 6.37 8.09 -6.08
C ASN A 140 5.49 8.71 -4.98
N VAL A 141 5.15 7.93 -3.95
CA VAL A 141 4.39 8.39 -2.78
C VAL A 141 5.19 9.43 -2.00
N LEU A 142 6.50 9.21 -1.83
CA LEU A 142 7.38 10.15 -1.13
C LEU A 142 7.56 11.45 -1.91
N LEU A 143 7.71 11.37 -3.24
CA LEU A 143 7.71 12.55 -4.11
C LEU A 143 6.40 13.31 -4.02
N TRP A 144 5.26 12.62 -4.14
CA TRP A 144 3.94 13.23 -4.01
C TRP A 144 3.73 13.90 -2.65
N TYR A 145 4.15 13.23 -1.57
CA TYR A 145 4.08 13.77 -0.21
C TYR A 145 4.92 15.04 -0.07
N ARG A 146 6.18 15.01 -0.53
CA ARG A 146 7.07 16.17 -0.53
C ARG A 146 6.50 17.31 -1.39
N ASP A 147 6.01 17.00 -2.57
CA ASP A 147 5.46 17.98 -3.50
C ASP A 147 4.13 18.56 -2.99
N ARG A 148 3.44 17.91 -2.05
CA ARG A 148 2.23 18.44 -1.41
C ARG A 148 2.52 19.22 -0.12
N TYR A 149 3.38 18.70 0.76
CA TYR A 149 3.55 19.18 2.14
C TYR A 149 4.95 19.70 2.48
N GLY A 150 5.95 19.52 1.61
CA GLY A 150 7.33 19.94 1.88
C GLY A 150 7.49 21.47 1.88
N GLU A 151 8.46 21.99 2.61
CA GLU A 151 8.74 23.43 2.61
C GLU A 151 9.23 23.92 1.24
N LEU A 152 8.90 25.17 0.90
CA LEU A 152 9.31 25.81 -0.35
C LEU A 152 10.53 26.71 -0.14
N GLU A 153 11.67 26.29 -0.67
CA GLU A 153 12.89 27.09 -0.71
C GLU A 153 12.83 28.06 -1.92
N ILE A 154 11.98 29.09 -1.92
CA ILE A 154 11.85 30.03 -3.07
C ILE A 154 12.43 31.42 -2.77
N ASN A 155 12.42 31.86 -1.51
CA ASN A 155 12.81 33.21 -1.08
C ASN A 155 14.11 33.24 -0.27
N ASP A 156 15.02 32.32 -0.53
CA ASP A 156 16.31 32.19 0.17
C ASP A 156 17.44 33.04 -0.44
N GLY A 157 17.16 33.80 -1.51
CA GLY A 157 18.15 34.61 -2.22
C GLY A 157 19.14 33.81 -3.08
N LYS A 158 18.96 32.48 -3.20
CA LYS A 158 19.82 31.60 -4.01
C LYS A 158 19.40 31.62 -5.48
N LEU A 159 20.38 31.64 -6.38
CA LEU A 159 20.16 31.77 -7.82
C LEU A 159 19.95 30.42 -8.51
N TYR A 160 20.58 29.37 -7.98
CA TYR A 160 20.59 28.04 -8.56
C TYR A 160 20.12 26.98 -7.56
N ASP A 161 19.50 25.92 -8.07
CA ASP A 161 19.01 24.81 -7.23
C ASP A 161 20.14 23.84 -6.87
N ALA A 162 21.09 23.65 -7.78
CA ALA A 162 22.25 22.81 -7.51
C ALA A 162 23.50 23.30 -8.25
N TYR A 163 24.61 23.27 -7.53
CA TYR A 163 25.95 23.29 -8.10
C TYR A 163 26.32 21.86 -8.51
N VAL A 164 26.83 21.67 -9.71
CA VAL A 164 27.26 20.35 -10.21
C VAL A 164 28.75 20.38 -10.51
N SER A 165 29.50 19.56 -9.79
CA SER A 165 30.92 19.29 -10.07
C SER A 165 31.09 17.97 -10.79
N HIS A 166 31.93 17.98 -11.82
CA HIS A 166 32.27 16.80 -12.62
C HIS A 166 33.71 16.89 -13.11
N ALA A 167 34.29 15.77 -13.57
CA ALA A 167 35.64 15.79 -14.10
C ALA A 167 35.65 16.38 -15.51
N THR A 168 36.80 16.89 -15.94
CA THR A 168 37.00 17.42 -17.31
C THR A 168 37.01 16.31 -18.38
N ALA A 169 36.94 15.04 -17.97
CA ALA A 169 36.87 13.90 -18.87
C ALA A 169 35.67 14.01 -19.83
N PRO A 170 35.83 13.59 -21.10
CA PRO A 170 34.79 13.76 -22.12
C PRO A 170 33.50 13.01 -21.79
N ASP A 171 33.59 11.86 -21.11
CA ASP A 171 32.42 11.05 -20.76
C ASP A 171 31.58 11.69 -19.65
N ASP A 172 32.24 12.24 -18.62
CA ASP A 172 31.58 13.00 -17.55
C ASP A 172 30.91 14.25 -18.10
N ARG A 173 31.63 15.00 -18.95
CA ARG A 173 31.09 16.20 -19.60
C ARG A 173 29.85 15.86 -20.43
N LYS A 174 29.90 14.78 -21.21
CA LYS A 174 28.73 14.30 -21.98
C LYS A 174 27.57 13.90 -21.07
N PHE A 175 27.84 13.15 -20.01
CA PHE A 175 26.82 12.74 -19.05
C PHE A 175 26.12 13.96 -18.43
N VAL A 176 26.88 14.91 -17.93
CA VAL A 176 26.33 16.10 -17.27
C VAL A 176 25.57 16.99 -18.26
N HIS A 177 26.14 17.29 -19.42
CA HIS A 177 25.56 18.23 -20.37
C HIS A 177 24.41 17.67 -21.20
N PHE A 178 24.45 16.38 -21.58
CA PHE A 178 23.45 15.77 -22.46
C PHE A 178 22.43 14.88 -21.75
N ILE A 179 22.76 14.35 -20.56
CA ILE A 179 21.84 13.48 -19.82
C ILE A 179 21.27 14.23 -18.62
N MET A 180 22.14 14.71 -17.71
CA MET A 180 21.70 15.29 -16.45
C MET A 180 21.02 16.66 -16.62
N LYS A 181 21.67 17.59 -17.33
CA LYS A 181 21.16 18.94 -17.53
C LYS A 181 19.78 18.96 -18.21
N PRO A 182 19.54 18.28 -19.34
CA PRO A 182 18.24 18.30 -19.97
C PRO A 182 17.15 17.63 -19.12
N GLN A 183 17.49 16.56 -18.38
CA GLN A 183 16.53 15.92 -17.49
C GLN A 183 16.13 16.84 -16.33
N LEU A 184 17.08 17.51 -15.67
CA LEU A 184 16.77 18.35 -14.51
C LEU A 184 16.19 19.71 -14.92
N GLU A 185 16.73 20.37 -15.94
CA GLU A 185 16.28 21.72 -16.34
C GLU A 185 14.99 21.68 -17.17
N LYS A 186 14.95 20.87 -18.23
CA LYS A 186 13.80 20.85 -19.16
C LYS A 186 12.60 20.08 -18.60
N ARG A 187 12.84 18.96 -17.92
CA ARG A 187 11.76 18.08 -17.43
C ARG A 187 11.25 18.44 -16.04
N HIS A 188 12.16 18.84 -15.15
CA HIS A 188 11.85 19.09 -13.74
C HIS A 188 11.95 20.58 -13.34
N GLY A 189 12.38 21.47 -14.25
CA GLY A 189 12.41 22.92 -14.00
C GLY A 189 13.47 23.37 -12.99
N TYR A 190 14.51 22.58 -12.76
CA TYR A 190 15.66 22.99 -11.96
C TYR A 190 16.56 23.96 -12.73
N LYS A 191 17.29 24.80 -12.00
CA LYS A 191 18.37 25.65 -12.51
C LYS A 191 19.69 25.11 -11.99
N LEU A 192 20.53 24.60 -12.88
CA LEU A 192 21.83 24.07 -12.49
C LEU A 192 22.93 25.10 -12.73
N PHE A 193 23.89 25.15 -11.81
CA PHE A 193 25.17 25.79 -12.06
C PHE A 193 26.19 24.70 -12.38
N LEU A 194 26.72 24.75 -13.59
CA LEU A 194 27.70 23.82 -14.11
C LEU A 194 29.05 24.51 -14.12
N ASP A 195 30.00 23.97 -13.37
CA ASP A 195 31.37 24.45 -13.37
C ASP A 195 32.29 23.30 -13.77
N GLU A 196 33.22 23.59 -14.68
CA GLU A 196 34.25 22.63 -15.09
C GLU A 196 35.51 22.74 -14.20
N GLN A 197 35.53 23.66 -13.23
CA GLN A 197 36.62 23.82 -12.28
C GLN A 197 36.59 22.76 -11.18
N ASN A 198 37.78 22.32 -10.76
CA ASN A 198 37.93 21.42 -9.62
C ASN A 198 37.44 22.09 -8.33
N ILE A 199 36.68 21.36 -7.51
CA ILE A 199 36.19 21.87 -6.22
C ILE A 199 37.33 22.12 -5.23
N LEU A 200 38.33 21.24 -5.16
CA LEU A 200 39.39 21.33 -4.15
C LEU A 200 40.77 21.29 -4.79
N PRO A 201 41.16 22.32 -5.56
CA PRO A 201 42.54 22.44 -6.02
C PRO A 201 43.44 22.52 -4.78
N ASN A 202 44.40 21.61 -4.66
CA ASN A 202 45.28 21.49 -3.47
C ASN A 202 44.55 21.22 -2.13
N ALA A 203 43.41 20.53 -2.17
CA ALA A 203 42.60 20.18 -0.99
C ALA A 203 41.95 21.36 -0.24
N GLU A 204 41.96 22.57 -0.81
CA GLU A 204 41.23 23.74 -0.30
C GLU A 204 40.29 24.33 -1.35
N PRO A 205 39.07 24.75 -0.96
CA PRO A 205 38.14 25.38 -1.89
C PRO A 205 38.58 26.81 -2.20
N SER A 206 38.54 27.20 -3.47
CA SER A 206 38.82 28.58 -3.89
C SER A 206 37.71 29.54 -3.40
N ALA A 207 38.04 30.82 -3.23
CA ALA A 207 37.06 31.83 -2.83
C ALA A 207 35.88 31.94 -3.82
N ASP A 208 36.17 31.82 -5.11
CA ASP A 208 35.17 31.84 -6.18
C ASP A 208 34.22 30.66 -6.10
N LEU A 209 34.76 29.47 -5.81
CA LEU A 209 33.95 28.28 -5.59
C LEU A 209 33.04 28.43 -4.38
N ILE A 210 33.57 28.90 -3.25
CA ILE A 210 32.78 29.13 -2.02
C ILE A 210 31.62 30.09 -2.35
N MET A 211 31.91 31.16 -3.10
CA MET A 211 30.90 32.11 -3.56
C MET A 211 29.86 31.43 -4.46
N ASN A 212 30.27 30.64 -5.46
CA ASN A 212 29.35 29.96 -6.38
C ASN A 212 28.48 28.92 -5.67
N VAL A 213 29.06 28.12 -4.78
CA VAL A 213 28.32 27.12 -3.98
C VAL A 213 27.35 27.81 -3.01
N SER A 214 27.72 28.97 -2.43
CA SER A 214 26.82 29.74 -1.54
C SER A 214 25.54 30.21 -2.25
N ARG A 215 25.62 30.46 -3.58
CA ARG A 215 24.49 30.83 -4.44
C ARG A 215 23.62 29.64 -4.85
N CYS A 216 23.99 28.42 -4.46
CA CYS A 216 23.32 27.17 -4.80
C CYS A 216 22.65 26.52 -3.57
N ARG A 217 21.51 25.86 -3.77
CA ARG A 217 20.78 25.17 -2.66
C ARG A 217 21.37 23.82 -2.30
N ARG A 218 21.87 23.10 -3.30
CA ARG A 218 22.48 21.77 -3.14
C ARG A 218 23.80 21.70 -3.89
N LEU A 219 24.64 20.75 -3.50
CA LEU A 219 25.89 20.42 -4.16
C LEU A 219 25.79 18.99 -4.68
N ILE A 220 26.03 18.79 -5.97
CA ILE A 220 26.10 17.49 -6.61
C ILE A 220 27.52 17.26 -7.11
N VAL A 221 28.08 16.10 -6.82
CA VAL A 221 29.41 15.66 -7.24
C VAL A 221 29.27 14.39 -8.06
N VAL A 222 29.66 14.44 -9.33
CA VAL A 222 29.71 13.27 -10.22
C VAL A 222 31.06 12.58 -10.04
N LEU A 223 31.05 11.52 -9.22
CA LEU A 223 32.23 10.81 -8.76
C LEU A 223 32.57 9.66 -9.74
N SER A 224 33.09 10.02 -10.90
CA SER A 224 33.62 9.08 -11.91
C SER A 224 35.04 8.58 -11.56
N VAL A 225 35.60 7.65 -12.33
CA VAL A 225 37.02 7.25 -12.20
C VAL A 225 37.93 8.47 -12.38
N ALA A 226 37.72 9.25 -13.44
CA ALA A 226 38.51 10.45 -13.71
C ALA A 226 38.38 11.51 -12.60
N TYR A 227 37.23 11.56 -11.92
CA TYR A 227 37.03 12.42 -10.76
C TYR A 227 37.80 11.92 -9.53
N LEU A 228 37.86 10.60 -9.33
CA LEU A 228 38.60 9.97 -8.24
C LEU A 228 40.11 10.07 -8.41
N GLU A 229 40.61 10.21 -9.65
CA GLU A 229 42.02 10.43 -9.96
C GLU A 229 42.53 11.84 -9.59
N GLN A 230 41.64 12.77 -9.26
CA GLN A 230 42.04 14.10 -8.80
C GLN A 230 42.84 14.04 -7.50
N ASP A 231 43.80 14.95 -7.34
CA ASP A 231 44.79 14.92 -6.24
C ASP A 231 44.15 14.83 -4.84
N TRP A 232 43.08 15.59 -4.61
CA TRP A 232 42.38 15.60 -3.32
C TRP A 232 41.59 14.31 -3.06
N CYS A 233 41.12 13.62 -4.12
CA CYS A 233 40.44 12.32 -4.01
C CYS A 233 41.42 11.18 -3.73
N ASN A 234 42.60 11.21 -4.35
CA ASN A 234 43.60 10.15 -4.21
C ASN A 234 44.37 10.25 -2.88
N GLY A 235 44.74 11.47 -2.46
CA GLY A 235 45.60 11.68 -1.29
C GLY A 235 44.88 12.04 0.02
N SER A 236 43.69 12.68 -0.04
CA SER A 236 43.08 13.31 1.15
C SER A 236 41.55 13.39 1.06
N PHE A 237 40.90 12.31 0.57
CA PHE A 237 39.45 12.33 0.34
C PHE A 237 38.64 12.61 1.62
N ARG A 238 39.12 12.13 2.77
CA ARG A 238 38.41 12.30 4.03
C ARG A 238 38.33 13.77 4.43
N GLU A 239 39.45 14.46 4.38
CA GLU A 239 39.58 15.89 4.64
C GLU A 239 38.76 16.69 3.62
N GLY A 240 38.82 16.32 2.33
CA GLY A 240 37.99 16.90 1.29
C GLY A 240 36.49 16.72 1.54
N LEU A 241 36.05 15.53 1.97
CA LEU A 241 34.66 15.26 2.32
C LEU A 241 34.18 16.16 3.48
N TRP A 242 35.00 16.36 4.51
CA TRP A 242 34.67 17.28 5.59
C TRP A 242 34.48 18.72 5.08
N ARG A 243 35.36 19.21 4.20
CA ARG A 243 35.18 20.52 3.55
C ARG A 243 33.90 20.59 2.72
N LEU A 244 33.54 19.53 2.00
CA LEU A 244 32.28 19.49 1.25
C LEU A 244 31.05 19.55 2.15
N LEU A 245 31.11 18.91 3.32
CA LEU A 245 30.05 18.96 4.33
C LEU A 245 29.95 20.34 5.01
N GLU A 246 31.06 21.08 5.12
CA GLU A 246 31.04 22.49 5.56
C GLU A 246 30.39 23.40 4.51
N LEU A 247 30.66 23.16 3.22
CA LEU A 247 30.10 23.94 2.12
C LEU A 247 28.60 23.68 1.90
N SER A 248 28.14 22.46 2.15
CA SER A 248 26.75 22.05 1.92
C SER A 248 26.29 21.05 2.98
N ARG A 249 25.12 21.30 3.58
CA ARG A 249 24.56 20.47 4.66
C ARG A 249 24.35 18.99 4.28
N LYS A 250 24.09 18.71 3.00
CA LYS A 250 23.85 17.34 2.50
C LYS A 250 24.22 17.23 1.02
N PRO A 251 25.51 17.07 0.71
CA PRO A 251 25.97 16.93 -0.67
C PRO A 251 25.50 15.59 -1.26
N ILE A 252 25.28 15.60 -2.56
CA ILE A 252 24.79 14.46 -3.35
C ILE A 252 25.96 13.93 -4.18
N PHE A 253 26.29 12.67 -4.05
CA PHE A 253 27.32 12.00 -4.84
C PHE A 253 26.68 11.03 -5.82
N ILE A 254 27.06 11.11 -7.09
CA ILE A 254 26.62 10.20 -8.15
C ILE A 254 27.81 9.34 -8.56
N VAL A 255 27.65 8.01 -8.51
CA VAL A 255 28.68 7.04 -8.91
C VAL A 255 28.16 6.13 -10.02
N PHE A 256 29.00 5.73 -10.96
CA PHE A 256 28.59 4.81 -12.02
C PHE A 256 28.68 3.35 -11.57
N GLU A 257 27.71 2.50 -11.95
CA GLU A 257 27.64 1.10 -11.50
C GLU A 257 28.87 0.27 -11.88
N SER A 258 29.42 0.48 -13.08
CA SER A 258 30.67 -0.18 -13.52
C SER A 258 31.81 0.08 -12.51
N GLN A 259 31.93 1.33 -12.07
CA GLN A 259 32.94 1.77 -11.12
C GLN A 259 32.65 1.29 -9.69
N TYR A 260 31.37 1.22 -9.31
CA TYR A 260 30.95 0.77 -7.98
C TYR A 260 31.28 -0.71 -7.71
N ARG A 261 31.35 -1.55 -8.75
CA ARG A 261 31.66 -2.99 -8.63
C ARG A 261 33.16 -3.28 -8.78
N GLU A 262 33.87 -2.51 -9.59
CA GLU A 262 35.27 -2.80 -9.94
C GLU A 262 36.28 -2.03 -9.06
N ILE A 263 35.90 -0.89 -8.49
CA ILE A 263 36.83 -0.02 -7.77
C ILE A 263 36.51 -0.03 -6.28
N THR A 264 37.36 -0.72 -5.50
CA THR A 264 37.37 -0.65 -4.03
C THR A 264 38.00 0.66 -3.55
N HIS A 265 37.58 1.81 -4.09
CA HIS A 265 38.18 3.10 -3.71
C HIS A 265 37.81 3.44 -2.26
N PRO A 266 38.76 3.88 -1.42
CA PRO A 266 38.49 4.28 -0.03
C PRO A 266 37.45 5.42 0.07
N ALA A 267 37.30 6.22 -0.99
CA ALA A 267 36.26 7.25 -1.04
C ALA A 267 34.84 6.67 -0.93
N ILE A 268 34.56 5.57 -1.64
CA ILE A 268 33.23 4.97 -1.66
C ILE A 268 32.90 4.33 -0.31
N THR A 269 33.86 3.69 0.34
CA THR A 269 33.67 3.13 1.69
C THR A 269 33.42 4.24 2.70
N LEU A 270 34.13 5.37 2.60
CA LEU A 270 33.89 6.53 3.46
C LEU A 270 32.49 7.14 3.25
N LEU A 271 32.05 7.32 2.00
CA LEU A 271 30.70 7.79 1.70
C LEU A 271 29.62 6.83 2.24
N LYS A 272 29.87 5.53 2.19
CA LYS A 272 29.00 4.51 2.80
C LYS A 272 29.00 4.58 4.33
N GLN A 273 30.08 5.00 4.97
CA GLN A 273 30.12 5.21 6.41
C GLN A 273 29.31 6.44 6.84
N HIS A 274 29.32 7.50 6.01
CA HIS A 274 28.64 8.77 6.29
C HIS A 274 27.26 8.91 5.62
N ARG A 275 26.52 7.82 5.39
CA ARG A 275 25.22 7.85 4.66
C ARG A 275 24.14 8.77 5.26
N SER A 276 24.24 9.13 6.54
CA SER A 276 23.31 10.06 7.16
C SER A 276 23.55 11.51 6.71
N ALA A 277 24.82 11.87 6.47
CA ALA A 277 25.27 13.20 6.11
C ALA A 277 25.36 13.43 4.60
N VAL A 278 25.48 12.37 3.79
CA VAL A 278 25.57 12.45 2.32
C VAL A 278 24.50 11.62 1.64
N THR A 279 24.11 12.02 0.43
CA THR A 279 23.25 11.19 -0.43
C THR A 279 24.09 10.54 -1.51
N LEU A 280 24.19 9.21 -1.52
CA LEU A 280 24.93 8.45 -2.53
C LEU A 280 23.95 7.79 -3.51
N LEU A 281 24.01 8.17 -4.78
CA LEU A 281 23.19 7.65 -5.87
C LEU A 281 24.04 6.87 -6.86
N VAL A 282 23.55 5.69 -7.27
CA VAL A 282 24.24 4.83 -8.24
C VAL A 282 23.57 4.94 -9.60
N TRP A 283 24.32 5.37 -10.61
CA TRP A 283 23.90 5.40 -11.99
C TRP A 283 24.04 4.01 -12.63
N ARG A 284 22.92 3.45 -13.09
CA ARG A 284 22.81 2.09 -13.66
C ARG A 284 22.28 2.15 -15.09
N ALA A 285 22.32 1.03 -15.81
CA ALA A 285 21.70 0.93 -17.13
C ALA A 285 20.19 1.27 -17.10
N SER A 286 19.48 0.88 -16.02
CA SER A 286 18.07 1.24 -15.82
C SER A 286 17.83 2.74 -15.58
N SER A 287 18.86 3.48 -15.15
CA SER A 287 18.80 4.93 -14.90
C SER A 287 18.62 5.77 -16.17
N MET A 288 18.91 5.18 -17.35
CA MET A 288 18.66 5.83 -18.65
C MET A 288 17.19 6.20 -18.85
N THR A 289 16.26 5.47 -18.22
CA THR A 289 14.84 5.82 -18.28
C THR A 289 14.55 7.04 -17.39
N PRO A 290 13.89 8.10 -17.90
CA PRO A 290 13.57 9.30 -17.13
C PRO A 290 12.67 9.09 -15.91
N SER A 291 11.97 7.96 -15.84
CA SER A 291 11.10 7.55 -14.72
C SER A 291 11.77 6.55 -13.77
N SER A 292 13.08 6.32 -13.91
CA SER A 292 13.82 5.40 -13.05
C SER A 292 13.89 5.90 -11.61
N ASP A 293 14.15 4.97 -10.69
CA ASP A 293 14.27 5.26 -9.27
C ASP A 293 15.43 6.21 -8.97
N PHE A 294 16.51 6.17 -9.78
CA PHE A 294 17.61 7.13 -9.70
C PHE A 294 17.14 8.58 -9.80
N TRP A 295 16.31 8.90 -10.80
CA TRP A 295 15.82 10.28 -10.98
C TRP A 295 14.86 10.69 -9.86
N LYS A 296 14.06 9.76 -9.35
CA LYS A 296 13.16 10.02 -8.22
C LYS A 296 13.96 10.32 -6.96
N GLU A 297 14.97 9.52 -6.65
CA GLU A 297 15.86 9.74 -5.51
C GLU A 297 16.65 11.04 -5.65
N LEU A 298 17.16 11.36 -6.84
CA LEU A 298 17.83 12.63 -7.12
C LEU A 298 16.89 13.82 -6.92
N CYS A 299 15.67 13.73 -7.43
CA CYS A 299 14.65 14.77 -7.24
C CYS A 299 14.30 14.94 -5.77
N LEU A 300 14.21 13.86 -4.99
CA LEU A 300 13.96 13.92 -3.54
C LEU A 300 15.09 14.61 -2.77
N ALA A 301 16.34 14.46 -3.21
CA ALA A 301 17.49 15.11 -2.60
C ALA A 301 17.64 16.61 -2.98
N LEU A 302 17.07 17.00 -4.13
CA LEU A 302 16.99 18.37 -4.61
C LEU A 302 15.92 19.21 -3.88
N PRO A 303 16.00 20.55 -3.91
CA PRO A 303 14.99 21.42 -3.30
C PRO A 303 13.62 21.21 -3.95
N ARG A 304 12.53 21.43 -3.20
CA ARG A 304 11.17 21.31 -3.74
C ARG A 304 10.94 22.38 -4.81
N LYS A 305 10.34 21.99 -5.93
CA LYS A 305 9.85 22.91 -6.96
C LYS A 305 8.33 23.03 -6.87
N VAL A 306 7.83 24.26 -6.98
CA VAL A 306 6.43 24.47 -7.36
C VAL A 306 6.41 24.41 -8.87
N SER A 307 5.94 23.29 -9.42
CA SER A 307 5.41 23.28 -10.76
C SER A 307 4.12 24.10 -10.72
N PHE A 308 4.20 25.39 -11.05
CA PHE A 308 3.03 26.04 -11.63
C PHE A 308 2.77 25.25 -12.90
N LEU A 309 1.73 24.42 -12.89
CA LEU A 309 1.22 23.81 -14.10
C LEU A 309 0.86 24.99 -14.99
N GLY A 310 1.73 25.28 -15.96
CA GLY A 310 1.50 26.32 -16.93
C GLY A 310 0.27 25.92 -17.73
N SER A 311 -0.90 26.35 -17.27
CA SER A 311 -1.90 26.81 -18.22
C SER A 311 -1.20 27.89 -19.01
N VAL A 312 -0.85 27.55 -20.24
CA VAL A 312 -0.43 28.50 -21.26
C VAL A 312 -1.37 29.71 -21.16
N GLY A 313 -0.78 30.86 -20.89
CA GLY A 313 -1.48 32.09 -20.61
C GLY A 313 -0.52 33.03 -19.90
N ASP A 314 0.28 33.76 -20.68
CA ASP A 314 0.96 34.95 -20.20
C ASP A 314 0.00 35.80 -19.36
N PRO A 315 0.33 36.17 -18.11
CA PRO A 315 -0.53 37.03 -17.29
C PRO A 315 -0.52 38.50 -17.77
N GLN A 316 -0.11 38.78 -19.00
CA GLN A 316 0.07 40.14 -19.52
C GLN A 316 -0.75 40.48 -20.78
N THR A 317 -1.75 39.67 -21.15
CA THR A 317 -2.67 40.00 -22.26
C THR A 317 -4.16 40.02 -21.89
N GLN A 318 -4.54 39.90 -20.61
CA GLN A 318 -5.96 39.91 -20.18
C GLN A 318 -6.49 41.25 -19.63
N LEU A 319 -5.81 42.37 -19.86
CA LEU A 319 -6.35 43.70 -19.53
C LEU A 319 -5.99 44.71 -20.64
N GLN A 320 -6.47 44.48 -21.85
CA GLN A 320 -6.60 45.53 -22.85
C GLN A 320 -7.85 45.27 -23.70
N GLU A 321 -9.02 45.24 -23.05
CA GLU A 321 -10.25 45.60 -23.76
C GLU A 321 -10.31 47.13 -23.84
N ASP A 322 -9.55 47.69 -24.78
CA ASP A 322 -9.67 49.10 -25.15
C ASP A 322 -10.53 49.16 -26.42
N LYS A 323 -11.83 49.33 -26.21
CA LYS A 323 -12.76 49.74 -27.26
C LYS A 323 -12.62 51.24 -27.44
N ASP A 324 -11.88 51.67 -28.45
CA ASP A 324 -12.12 52.94 -29.11
C ASP A 324 -11.68 52.85 -30.58
N PRO A 325 -12.60 53.04 -31.56
CA PRO A 325 -12.23 53.20 -32.94
C PRO A 325 -11.88 54.68 -33.21
N MET A 326 -10.99 54.88 -34.19
CA MET A 326 -10.77 56.11 -34.96
C MET A 326 -9.59 57.00 -34.51
N LEU A 327 -8.55 57.04 -35.35
CA LEU A 327 -8.08 58.22 -36.09
C LEU A 327 -6.84 57.83 -36.92
N ILE A 328 -7.07 57.34 -38.15
CA ILE A 328 -6.02 57.32 -39.18
C ILE A 328 -5.99 58.71 -39.79
N LEU A 329 -4.97 59.50 -39.47
CA LEU A 329 -4.69 60.76 -40.13
C LEU A 329 -3.86 60.48 -41.39
N HIS A 330 -4.48 60.69 -42.55
CA HIS A 330 -3.82 60.73 -43.85
C HIS A 330 -2.81 61.87 -43.94
N SER A 331 -1.62 61.56 -44.46
CA SER A 331 -0.66 62.47 -45.13
C SER A 331 0.53 61.59 -45.53
N SER A 332 0.91 61.36 -46.79
CA SER A 332 0.87 62.24 -47.95
C SER A 332 1.35 61.45 -49.19
N TYR A 333 0.79 61.78 -50.37
CA TYR A 333 1.49 61.95 -51.67
C TYR A 333 2.57 60.91 -52.05
N LEU A 334 2.52 60.13 -53.13
CA LEU A 334 1.97 60.31 -54.47
C LEU A 334 1.85 58.92 -55.10
N ASP A 335 0.75 58.67 -55.81
CA ASP A 335 0.77 57.76 -56.96
C ASP A 335 0.06 58.50 -58.10
N SER A 336 0.76 58.69 -59.23
CA SER A 336 0.20 59.27 -60.45
C SER A 336 0.99 58.73 -61.64
N ALA A 337 0.45 57.64 -62.17
CA ALA A 337 0.18 57.35 -63.57
C ALA A 337 1.22 57.71 -64.65
N GLY A 338 1.62 56.66 -65.40
CA GLY A 338 1.68 56.65 -66.86
C GLY A 338 2.95 57.21 -67.51
N ASP A 339 3.75 56.34 -68.13
CA ASP A 339 3.77 56.22 -69.60
C ASP A 339 4.92 55.32 -70.11
N LEU A 340 4.55 54.44 -71.06
CA LEU A 340 5.24 54.02 -72.29
C LEU A 340 6.64 53.35 -72.27
N ASP A 341 6.66 52.13 -72.85
CA ASP A 341 7.77 51.36 -73.49
C ASP A 341 8.63 52.21 -74.48
N PRO A 342 9.72 51.72 -75.14
CA PRO A 342 10.59 50.53 -74.99
C PRO A 342 12.11 50.90 -75.12
N ASP A 343 12.96 49.88 -75.34
CA ASP A 343 14.37 49.89 -75.81
C ASP A 343 15.51 49.88 -74.77
N GLY A 344 16.36 48.85 -74.84
CA GLY A 344 17.60 48.78 -74.06
C GLY A 344 18.30 47.43 -74.06
N ASP A 345 18.64 46.95 -75.26
CA ASP A 345 19.36 45.71 -75.57
C ASP A 345 20.82 45.66 -75.02
N LEU A 346 21.32 44.42 -74.87
CA LEU A 346 22.71 43.93 -74.72
C LEU A 346 23.60 44.36 -73.52
N GLY A 347 24.14 43.33 -72.84
CA GLY A 347 25.29 43.52 -71.96
C GLY A 347 25.82 42.30 -71.20
N THR A 348 25.83 41.10 -71.79
CA THR A 348 26.72 40.02 -71.31
C THR A 348 28.19 40.42 -71.49
N GLY A 349 29.02 40.29 -70.46
CA GLY A 349 30.47 40.42 -70.60
C GLY A 349 31.24 40.28 -69.28
N PRO A 350 32.18 39.31 -69.14
CA PRO A 350 32.66 38.81 -67.86
C PRO A 350 34.04 39.37 -67.46
N CYS A 351 34.34 39.35 -66.15
CA CYS A 351 35.64 38.97 -65.57
C CYS A 351 35.51 38.79 -64.05
#